data_AF-A0A183TNA9-F1
#
_entry.id   AF-A0A183TNA9-F1
#
_cell.length_a   1.000
_cell.length_b   1.000
_cell.length_c   1.000
_cell.angle_alpha   90.00
_cell.angle_beta   90.00
_cell.angle_gamma   90.00
#
_symmetry.space_group_name_H-M   'P 1'
#
loop_
_entity.id
_entity.type
_entity.pdbx_description
1 polymer ?
#
loop_
_entity_poly.entity_id
_entity_poly.type
_entity_poly.pdbx_seq_one_letter_code
_entity_poly.pdbx_strand_id
1 'polypeptide(L)'
;MLGSRIHEHKLAMRRGDGLSQVAAHTYETGQKFYFAATKIIAHARCKTSREFIEAWTSDENSVNRFIELAPAYRTLRSHLRTGATAV
;
A
#
# COMPACT_ATOMS: atom_id res chain seq x y z
N MET A 1 16.44 -26.04 5.63
CA MET A 1 15.52 -25.66 6.74
C MET A 1 14.61 -24.54 6.28
N LEU A 2 13.35 -24.86 5.94
CA LEU A 2 12.35 -23.87 5.53
C LEU A 2 11.73 -23.13 6.74
N GLY A 3 11.62 -23.83 7.88
CA GLY A 3 11.03 -23.29 9.11
C GLY A 3 11.79 -22.10 9.71
N SER A 4 13.13 -22.11 9.68
CA SER A 4 13.94 -20.99 10.15
C SER A 4 13.74 -19.73 9.30
N ARG A 5 13.74 -19.86 7.97
CA ARG A 5 13.45 -18.73 7.06
C ARG A 5 12.04 -18.16 7.25
N ILE A 6 11.04 -19.01 7.46
CA ILE A 6 9.67 -18.54 7.71
C ILE A 6 9.59 -17.80 9.05
N HIS A 7 10.29 -18.29 10.08
CA HIS A 7 10.34 -17.63 11.39
C HIS A 7 11.03 -16.27 11.32
N GLU A 8 12.20 -16.19 10.70
CA GLU A 8 12.92 -14.93 10.47
C GLU A 8 12.11 -13.95 9.64
N HIS A 9 11.46 -14.42 8.56
CA HIS A 9 10.58 -13.59 7.74
C HIS A 9 9.42 -13.00 8.55
N LYS A 10 8.79 -13.82 9.42
CA LYS A 10 7.73 -13.34 10.31
C LYS A 10 8.22 -12.31 11.31
N LEU A 11 9.43 -12.48 11.86
CA LEU A 11 10.04 -11.50 12.77
C LEU A 11 10.37 -10.19 12.05
N ALA A 12 11.02 -10.26 10.88
CA ALA A 12 11.36 -9.09 10.09
C ALA A 12 10.12 -8.32 9.58
N MET A 13 9.02 -9.02 9.32
CA MET A 13 7.74 -8.44 8.88
C MET A 13 6.79 -8.09 10.02
N ARG A 14 7.17 -8.33 11.29
CA ARG A 14 6.32 -8.01 12.44
C ARG A 14 6.20 -6.50 12.57
N ARG A 15 5.01 -5.98 12.25
CA ARG A 15 4.71 -4.55 12.32
C ARG A 15 4.90 -4.04 13.76
N GLY A 16 5.63 -2.94 13.90
CA GLY A 16 5.91 -2.32 15.20
C GLY A 16 7.04 -2.99 16.00
N ASP A 17 7.73 -3.97 15.44
CA ASP A 17 8.96 -4.50 16.03
C ASP A 17 10.11 -3.50 15.82
N GLY A 18 10.76 -3.08 16.91
CA GLY A 18 11.88 -2.15 16.89
C GLY A 18 13.13 -2.70 16.17
N LEU A 19 13.21 -4.01 15.98
CA LEU A 19 14.27 -4.67 15.22
C LEU A 19 13.93 -4.90 13.74
N SER A 20 12.72 -4.50 13.31
CA SER A 20 12.33 -4.64 11.91
C SER A 20 13.15 -3.71 11.00
N GLN A 21 13.34 -4.12 9.75
CA GLN A 21 13.99 -3.29 8.73
C GLN A 21 13.28 -1.95 8.55
N VAL A 22 11.96 -1.92 8.77
CA VAL A 22 11.18 -0.69 8.69
C VAL A 22 11.48 0.26 9.86
N ALA A 23 11.70 -0.27 11.06
CA ALA A 23 12.10 0.54 12.21
C ALA A 23 13.49 1.17 12.00
N ALA A 24 14.45 0.39 11.48
CA ALA A 24 15.77 0.90 11.09
C ALA A 24 15.67 2.01 10.03
N HIS A 25 14.92 1.79 8.95
CA HIS A 25 14.72 2.80 7.91
C HIS A 25 14.04 4.06 8.44
N THR A 26 13.06 3.93 9.35
CA THR A 26 12.38 5.07 9.98
C THR A 26 13.35 5.91 10.81
N TYR A 27 14.28 5.26 11.54
CA TYR A 27 15.32 5.94 12.29
C TYR A 27 16.31 6.67 11.38
N GLU A 28 16.79 6.01 10.33
CA GLU A 28 17.78 6.57 9.39
C GLU A 28 17.24 7.75 8.58
N THR A 29 15.99 7.66 8.10
CA THR A 29 15.40 8.66 7.18
C THR A 29 14.52 9.69 7.88
N GLY A 30 14.14 9.44 9.14
CA GLY A 30 13.11 10.21 9.85
C GLY A 30 11.69 10.02 9.31
N GLN A 31 11.49 9.17 8.29
CA GLN A 31 10.19 8.95 7.66
C GLN A 31 9.33 8.01 8.50
N LYS A 32 8.17 8.51 8.98
CA LYS A 32 7.24 7.74 9.82
C LYS A 32 6.18 7.04 8.98
N PHE A 33 6.01 5.73 9.21
CA PHE A 33 4.93 4.93 8.63
C PHE A 33 3.84 4.63 9.67
N TYR A 34 2.59 5.06 9.41
CA TYR A 34 1.46 4.89 10.32
C TYR A 34 0.79 3.51 10.21
N PHE A 35 1.49 2.45 10.61
CA PHE A 35 0.99 1.08 10.50
C PHE A 35 -0.32 0.81 11.23
N ALA A 36 -0.54 1.44 12.39
CA ALA A 36 -1.76 1.26 13.19
C ALA A 36 -3.00 1.88 12.51
N ALA A 37 -2.82 2.97 11.75
CA ALA A 37 -3.91 3.63 11.02
C ALA A 37 -4.07 3.11 9.59
N THR A 38 -3.10 2.32 9.09
CA THR A 38 -3.11 1.83 7.70
C THR A 38 -4.03 0.61 7.58
N LYS A 39 -5.06 0.73 6.74
CA LYS A 39 -5.98 -0.36 6.39
C LYS A 39 -5.55 -1.06 5.09
N ILE A 40 -5.61 -2.39 5.06
CA ILE A 40 -5.48 -3.15 3.80
C ILE A 40 -6.79 -3.02 3.03
N ILE A 41 -6.72 -2.42 1.83
CA ILE A 41 -7.89 -2.12 1.00
C ILE A 41 -8.23 -3.23 0.01
N ALA A 42 -7.24 -4.00 -0.43
CA ALA A 42 -7.42 -5.17 -1.29
C ALA A 42 -6.16 -6.05 -1.30
N HIS A 43 -6.32 -7.29 -1.79
CA HIS A 43 -5.23 -8.23 -2.01
C HIS A 43 -5.16 -8.58 -3.50
N ALA A 44 -3.95 -8.62 -4.07
CA ALA A 44 -3.72 -8.89 -5.49
C ALA A 44 -2.75 -10.06 -5.67
N ARG A 45 -3.06 -10.96 -6.61
CA ARG A 45 -2.23 -12.15 -6.92
C ARG A 45 -1.20 -11.93 -8.01
N CYS A 46 -1.32 -10.87 -8.81
CA CYS A 46 -0.38 -10.52 -9.85
C CYS A 46 -0.04 -9.03 -9.82
N LYS A 47 1.10 -8.68 -10.43
CA LYS A 47 1.60 -7.31 -10.50
C LYS A 47 0.56 -6.36 -11.13
N THR A 48 -0.05 -6.75 -12.23
CA THR A 48 -1.04 -5.94 -12.95
C THR A 48 -2.27 -5.64 -12.10
N SER A 49 -2.84 -6.63 -11.40
CA SER A 49 -3.97 -6.40 -10.49
C SER A 49 -3.59 -5.51 -9.31
N ARG A 50 -2.38 -5.67 -8.79
CA ARG A 50 -1.87 -4.83 -7.69
C ARG A 50 -1.74 -3.37 -8.14
N GLU A 51 -1.09 -3.14 -9.29
CA GLU A 51 -0.91 -1.79 -9.86
C GLU A 51 -2.25 -1.14 -10.18
N PHE A 52 -3.21 -1.91 -10.72
CA PHE A 52 -4.55 -1.41 -10.94
C PHE A 52 -5.22 -0.95 -9.64
N ILE A 53 -5.16 -1.76 -8.57
CA ILE A 53 -5.71 -1.41 -7.26
C ILE A 53 -5.02 -0.17 -6.69
N GLU A 54 -3.69 -0.11 -6.74
CA GLU A 54 -2.91 1.02 -6.23
C GLU A 54 -3.29 2.30 -7.00
N ALA A 55 -3.34 2.25 -8.32
CA ALA A 55 -3.73 3.41 -9.14
C ALA A 55 -5.21 3.79 -8.94
N TRP A 56 -6.10 2.81 -8.76
CA TRP A 56 -7.53 3.01 -8.47
C TRP A 56 -7.80 3.61 -7.09
N THR A 57 -6.88 3.47 -6.15
CA THR A 57 -7.05 3.96 -4.77
C THR A 57 -6.21 5.20 -4.48
N SER A 58 -5.13 5.44 -5.23
CA SER A 58 -4.22 6.58 -5.07
C SER A 58 -4.86 7.95 -5.36
N ASP A 59 -4.62 8.90 -4.47
CA ASP A 59 -4.91 10.33 -4.65
C ASP A 59 -3.61 11.13 -4.87
N GLU A 60 -3.71 12.45 -4.87
CA GLU A 60 -2.57 13.35 -5.09
C GLU A 60 -1.49 13.25 -3.99
N ASN A 61 -1.89 12.84 -2.79
CA ASN A 61 -1.00 12.67 -1.63
C ASN A 61 -0.36 11.28 -1.57
N SER A 62 -0.75 10.37 -2.47
CA SER A 62 -0.28 8.99 -2.46
C SER A 62 1.13 8.85 -3.03
N VAL A 63 1.96 8.01 -2.39
CA VAL A 63 3.33 7.73 -2.85
C VAL A 63 3.34 7.09 -4.25
N ASN A 64 2.35 6.26 -4.56
CA ASN A 64 2.25 5.55 -5.85
C ASN A 64 1.46 6.32 -6.93
N ARG A 65 1.39 7.65 -6.85
CA ARG A 65 0.66 8.51 -7.80
C ARG A 65 1.09 8.37 -9.27
N PHE A 66 2.26 7.81 -9.54
CA PHE A 66 2.81 7.64 -10.90
C PHE A 66 2.34 6.35 -11.59
N ILE A 67 1.57 5.49 -10.91
CA ILE A 67 0.96 4.33 -11.56
C ILE A 67 -0.27 4.82 -12.32
N GLU A 68 -0.19 4.80 -13.64
CA GLU A 68 -1.26 5.32 -14.49
C GLU A 68 -2.39 4.29 -14.69
N LEU A 69 -3.64 4.74 -14.47
CA LEU A 69 -4.82 4.04 -14.97
C LEU A 69 -5.00 4.33 -16.46
N ALA A 70 -5.43 3.32 -17.22
CA ALA A 70 -5.85 3.55 -18.59
C ALA A 70 -7.01 4.58 -18.64
N PRO A 71 -7.11 5.40 -19.72
CA PRO A 71 -8.04 6.53 -19.77
C PRO A 71 -9.50 6.17 -19.44
N ALA A 72 -10.01 5.04 -19.94
CA ALA A 72 -11.37 4.57 -19.65
C ALA A 72 -11.63 4.39 -18.15
N TYR A 73 -10.65 3.86 -17.41
CA TYR A 73 -10.74 3.65 -15.97
C TYR A 73 -10.60 4.95 -15.17
N ARG A 74 -9.84 5.94 -15.67
CA ARG A 74 -9.77 7.28 -15.06
C ARG A 74 -11.14 7.96 -15.08
N THR A 75 -11.82 7.93 -16.23
CA THR A 75 -13.17 8.49 -16.40
C THR A 75 -14.16 7.79 -15.47
N LEU A 76 -14.19 6.46 -15.48
CA LEU A 76 -15.08 5.68 -14.61
C LEU A 76 -14.87 6.00 -13.13
N ARG A 77 -13.61 6.05 -12.68
CA ARG A 77 -13.25 6.37 -11.30
C ARG A 77 -13.71 7.76 -10.89
N SER A 78 -13.55 8.76 -11.77
CA SER A 78 -14.01 10.13 -11.51
C SER A 78 -15.53 10.15 -11.32
N HIS A 79 -16.30 9.51 -12.20
CA HIS A 79 -17.76 9.43 -12.07
C HIS A 79 -18.20 8.78 -10.76
N LEU A 80 -17.59 7.65 -10.38
CA LEU A 80 -17.93 6.95 -9.14
C LEU A 80 -17.59 7.76 -7.89
N ARG A 81 -16.55 8.58 -7.93
CA ARG A 81 -16.19 9.48 -6.82
C ARG A 81 -17.15 10.65 -6.69
N THR A 82 -17.52 11.30 -7.79
CA THR A 82 -18.47 12.41 -7.79
C THR A 82 -19.88 11.97 -7.39
N GLY A 83 -20.26 10.73 -7.71
CA GLY A 83 -21.54 10.16 -7.25
C GLY A 83 -21.60 9.84 -5.75
N ALA A 84 -20.45 9.69 -5.09
CA ALA A 84 -20.38 9.36 -3.66
C ALA A 84 -20.52 10.57 -2.72
N THR A 85 -20.42 11.80 -3.24
CA THR A 85 -20.49 13.06 -2.47
C THR A 85 -21.91 13.64 -2.36
N ALA A 86 -22.95 12.90 -2.74
CA ALA A 86 -24.33 13.38 -2.81
C ALA A 86 -25.24 12.93 -1.64
N VAL A 87 -24.67 12.57 -0.49
CA VAL A 87 -25.42 12.21 0.74
C VAL A 87 -25.05 13.16 1.87
#